data_AF-A0A8X6LDT2-F1
#
_entry.id   AF-A0A8X6LDT2-F1
#
_cell.length_a   1.000
_cell.length_b   1.000
_cell.length_c   1.000
_cell.angle_alpha   90.00
_cell.angle_beta   90.00
_cell.angle_gamma   90.00
#
_symmetry.space_group_name_H-M   'P 1'
#
loop_
_entity.id
_entity.type
_entity.pdbx_description
1 polymer ?
#
loop_
_entity_poly.entity_id
_entity_poly.type
_entity_poly.pdbx_seq_one_letter_code
_entity_poly.pdbx_strand_id
1 'polypeptide(L)'
;MVKILVEIQASHVGIGKSTFAKEFNKPWVDDCIQLVESDPSFFYGDANEYGDGNDQFKHLLRCYLVLENFAASLDNVASKLGSDWTIIASRSPIISCIQFASQDVNWKPMLNYYKRRLKHLGVDAVLVLDYGNNIQSNEEAVQMGFKRMWVRGRKFEWEAFNTYEHYKSFFQRAEQIKSDVVEAMKKDKFFHYKEVPFDGFREKDLVNAKEYIAMTKLNFK
;
A
#
# COMPACT_ATOMS: atom_id res chain seq x y z
N MET A 1 -23.85 -4.24 -9.57
CA MET A 1 -23.07 -4.84 -8.45
C MET A 1 -21.70 -4.21 -8.52
N VAL A 2 -21.15 -3.76 -7.39
CA VAL A 2 -19.99 -2.84 -7.41
C VAL A 2 -18.87 -3.38 -6.53
N LYS A 3 -17.67 -3.49 -7.10
CA LYS A 3 -16.45 -3.98 -6.46
C LYS A 3 -15.51 -2.81 -6.24
N ILE A 4 -15.38 -2.40 -4.98
CA ILE A 4 -14.61 -1.22 -4.59
C ILE A 4 -13.39 -1.66 -3.79
N LEU A 5 -12.20 -1.34 -4.30
CA LEU A 5 -10.98 -1.42 -3.53
C LEU A 5 -10.74 -0.08 -2.83
N VAL A 6 -10.47 -0.11 -1.53
CA VAL A 6 -10.07 1.07 -0.76
C VAL A 6 -8.60 0.91 -0.41
N GLU A 7 -7.73 1.77 -0.95
CA GLU A 7 -6.30 1.76 -0.65
C GLU A 7 -5.95 2.86 0.35
N ILE A 8 -5.28 2.49 1.43
CA ILE A 8 -4.68 3.48 2.32
C ILE A 8 -3.33 3.88 1.71
N GLN A 9 -3.03 5.17 1.56
CA GLN A 9 -1.68 5.55 1.12
C GLN A 9 -0.66 5.17 2.19
N ALA A 10 0.55 4.76 1.79
CA ALA A 10 1.57 4.11 2.64
C ALA A 10 2.22 5.04 3.69
N SER A 11 1.46 6.02 4.15
CA SER A 11 1.89 7.28 4.71
C SER A 11 1.45 7.47 6.15
N HIS A 12 1.22 6.42 6.93
CA HIS A 12 1.09 6.60 8.38
C HIS A 12 1.91 5.59 9.17
N VAL A 13 3.09 6.01 9.61
CA VAL A 13 3.81 5.35 10.69
C VAL A 13 3.10 5.69 11.98
N GLY A 14 2.42 4.74 12.64
CA GLY A 14 1.64 5.12 13.83
C GLY A 14 0.44 4.25 14.07
N ILE A 15 -0.43 4.19 13.07
CA ILE A 15 -1.75 3.60 13.21
C ILE A 15 -1.71 2.13 12.80
N GLY A 16 -2.30 1.27 13.62
CA GLY A 16 -2.46 -0.15 13.31
C GLY A 16 -3.23 -0.30 12.00
N LYS A 17 -2.64 -1.00 11.04
CA LYS A 17 -3.22 -1.14 9.69
C LYS A 17 -4.60 -1.81 9.72
N SER A 18 -4.79 -2.76 10.64
CA SER A 18 -6.08 -3.40 10.91
C SER A 18 -7.10 -2.46 11.57
N THR A 19 -6.67 -1.38 12.22
CA THR A 19 -7.58 -0.40 12.85
C THR A 19 -8.50 0.18 11.80
N PHE A 20 -7.98 0.48 10.61
CA PHE A 20 -8.80 0.98 9.52
C PHE A 20 -9.93 0.01 9.14
N ALA A 21 -9.61 -1.27 8.94
CA ALA A 21 -10.62 -2.28 8.65
C ALA A 21 -11.69 -2.40 9.74
N LYS A 22 -11.28 -2.29 11.02
CA LYS A 22 -12.16 -2.35 12.19
C LYS A 22 -13.13 -1.17 12.24
N GLU A 23 -12.64 0.06 12.06
CA GLU A 23 -13.47 1.27 12.10
C GLU A 23 -14.55 1.30 10.98
N PHE A 24 -14.24 0.68 9.84
CA PHE A 24 -15.17 0.58 8.71
C PHE A 24 -16.02 -0.70 8.71
N ASN A 25 -15.69 -1.67 9.57
CA ASN A 25 -16.27 -3.00 9.59
C ASN A 25 -16.33 -3.63 8.18
N LYS A 26 -15.18 -3.65 7.48
CA LYS A 26 -15.05 -4.22 6.13
C LYS A 26 -13.98 -5.30 6.06
N PRO A 27 -14.12 -6.25 5.12
CA PRO A 27 -13.04 -7.17 4.76
C PRO A 27 -11.77 -6.42 4.41
N TRP A 28 -10.64 -7.03 4.74
CA TRP A 28 -9.35 -6.38 4.67
C TRP A 28 -8.28 -7.33 4.16
N VAL A 29 -7.37 -6.75 3.39
CA VAL A 29 -6.15 -7.38 2.90
C VAL A 29 -5.00 -6.68 3.61
N ASP A 30 -4.27 -7.43 4.44
CA ASP A 30 -3.03 -6.91 4.99
C ASP A 30 -2.07 -6.60 3.84
N ASP A 31 -1.31 -5.53 4.01
CA ASP A 31 -0.44 -5.06 2.95
C ASP A 31 0.60 -6.14 2.63
N CYS A 32 1.25 -5.89 1.50
CA CYS A 32 2.57 -6.33 1.07
C CYS A 32 3.57 -6.73 2.18
N ILE A 33 3.38 -6.37 3.46
CA ILE A 33 4.23 -6.74 4.59
C ILE A 33 4.00 -8.19 5.07
N GLN A 34 2.80 -8.77 5.04
CA GLN A 34 2.67 -10.24 5.30
C GLN A 34 3.38 -11.07 4.22
N LEU A 35 3.54 -10.47 3.04
CA LEU A 35 4.17 -11.08 1.87
C LEU A 35 5.69 -10.93 1.95
N VAL A 36 6.15 -9.80 2.48
CA VAL A 36 7.53 -9.60 2.92
C VAL A 36 7.88 -10.48 4.13
N GLU A 37 6.92 -10.82 4.99
CA GLU A 37 7.09 -11.79 6.08
C GLU A 37 7.25 -13.22 5.57
N SER A 38 6.83 -13.53 4.34
CA SER A 38 7.01 -14.86 3.72
C SER A 38 8.40 -15.11 3.13
N ASP A 39 9.14 -14.07 2.73
CA ASP A 39 10.54 -14.16 2.28
C ASP A 39 11.36 -12.92 2.69
N PRO A 40 11.63 -12.75 4.00
CA PRO A 40 12.14 -11.50 4.54
C PRO A 40 13.54 -11.15 4.06
N SER A 41 14.43 -12.14 3.89
CA SER A 41 15.78 -11.89 3.40
C SER A 41 15.76 -11.37 1.95
N PHE A 42 14.78 -11.78 1.13
CA PHE A 42 14.69 -11.29 -0.25
C PHE A 42 14.29 -9.82 -0.31
N PHE A 43 13.42 -9.35 0.58
CA PHE A 43 12.92 -7.96 0.56
C PHE A 43 13.78 -6.98 1.37
N TYR A 44 14.47 -7.46 2.40
CA TYR A 44 15.24 -6.63 3.35
C TYR A 44 16.76 -6.87 3.29
N GLY A 45 17.20 -7.99 2.73
CA GLY A 45 18.62 -8.32 2.57
C GLY A 45 19.26 -7.65 1.35
N ASP A 46 20.58 -7.81 1.25
CA ASP A 46 21.35 -7.35 0.10
C ASP A 46 20.86 -8.06 -1.17
N ALA A 47 20.68 -7.30 -2.25
CA ALA A 47 20.36 -7.85 -3.55
C ALA A 47 21.37 -8.91 -3.99
N ASN A 48 22.63 -8.81 -3.55
CA ASN A 48 23.70 -9.76 -3.86
C ASN A 48 23.46 -11.20 -3.37
N GLU A 49 22.59 -11.42 -2.38
CA GLU A 49 22.32 -12.75 -1.82
C GLU A 49 21.45 -13.65 -2.74
N TYR A 50 20.87 -13.10 -3.81
CA TYR A 50 19.83 -13.76 -4.62
C TYR A 50 20.22 -14.01 -6.09
N GLY A 51 21.48 -14.38 -6.34
CA GLY A 51 21.99 -14.85 -7.63
C GLY A 51 22.57 -13.78 -8.55
N ASP A 52 23.13 -14.19 -9.69
CA ASP A 52 23.86 -13.35 -10.66
C ASP A 52 22.95 -12.50 -11.57
N GLY A 53 21.98 -11.80 -11.00
CA GLY A 53 21.20 -10.75 -11.67
C GLY A 53 21.75 -9.36 -11.35
N ASN A 54 21.69 -8.41 -12.30
CA ASN A 54 21.97 -7.02 -11.97
C ASN A 54 20.95 -6.48 -10.94
N ASP A 55 21.35 -5.53 -10.10
CA ASP A 55 20.52 -5.01 -9.01
C ASP A 55 19.17 -4.49 -9.50
N GLN A 56 19.16 -3.87 -10.68
CA GLN A 56 17.95 -3.35 -11.30
C GLN A 56 16.89 -4.44 -11.55
N PHE A 57 17.29 -5.62 -12.03
CA PHE A 57 16.39 -6.74 -12.23
C PHE A 57 15.81 -7.24 -10.90
N LYS A 58 16.65 -7.37 -9.88
CA LYS A 58 16.22 -7.82 -8.54
C LYS A 58 15.22 -6.86 -7.90
N HIS A 59 15.45 -5.55 -8.05
CA HIS A 59 14.52 -4.53 -7.57
C HIS A 59 13.19 -4.53 -8.33
N LEU A 60 13.22 -4.74 -9.65
CA LEU A 60 12.00 -4.93 -10.45
C LEU A 60 11.24 -6.20 -10.02
N LEU A 61 11.94 -7.30 -9.77
CA LEU A 61 11.35 -8.55 -9.29
C LEU A 61 10.66 -8.36 -7.93
N ARG A 62 11.33 -7.71 -6.96
CA ARG A 62 10.72 -7.31 -5.68
C ARG A 62 9.41 -6.56 -5.89
N CYS A 63 9.42 -5.59 -6.79
CA CYS A 63 8.25 -4.80 -7.14
C CYS A 63 7.09 -5.65 -7.69
N TYR A 64 7.36 -6.51 -8.67
CA TYR A 64 6.33 -7.38 -9.24
C TYR A 64 5.78 -8.37 -8.22
N LEU A 65 6.63 -8.93 -7.35
CA LEU A 65 6.20 -9.84 -6.30
C LEU A 65 5.28 -9.16 -5.30
N VAL A 66 5.58 -7.91 -4.91
CA VAL A 66 4.66 -7.11 -4.07
C VAL A 66 3.28 -7.00 -4.72
N LEU A 67 3.23 -6.67 -6.02
CA LEU A 67 1.98 -6.51 -6.75
C LEU A 67 1.22 -7.83 -6.95
N GLU A 68 1.93 -8.91 -7.26
CA GLU A 68 1.33 -10.24 -7.47
C GLU A 68 0.78 -10.82 -6.18
N ASN A 69 1.55 -10.73 -5.12
CA ASN A 69 1.13 -11.22 -3.83
C ASN A 69 -0.08 -10.42 -3.30
N PHE A 70 -0.12 -9.11 -3.53
CA PHE A 70 -1.32 -8.32 -3.23
C PHE A 70 -2.53 -8.81 -4.05
N ALA A 71 -2.35 -9.02 -5.37
CA ALA A 71 -3.43 -9.47 -6.23
C ALA A 71 -3.97 -10.85 -5.78
N ALA A 72 -3.10 -11.78 -5.40
CA ALA A 72 -3.47 -13.09 -4.88
C ALA A 72 -4.24 -12.98 -3.54
N SER A 73 -3.78 -12.13 -2.62
CA SER A 73 -4.49 -11.88 -1.36
C SER A 73 -5.86 -11.24 -1.58
N LEU A 74 -5.94 -10.28 -2.50
CA LEU A 74 -7.19 -9.65 -2.88
C LEU A 74 -8.15 -10.67 -3.49
N ASP A 75 -7.68 -11.53 -4.39
CA ASP A 75 -8.48 -12.60 -4.99
C ASP A 75 -8.99 -13.61 -3.95
N ASN A 76 -8.14 -14.04 -3.03
CA ASN A 76 -8.54 -14.93 -1.93
C ASN A 76 -9.61 -14.31 -1.04
N VAL A 77 -9.48 -13.02 -0.66
CA VAL A 77 -10.53 -12.33 0.12
C VAL A 77 -11.79 -12.15 -0.72
N ALA A 78 -11.66 -11.71 -1.97
CA ALA A 78 -12.78 -11.47 -2.88
C ALA A 78 -13.56 -12.75 -3.20
N SER A 79 -12.90 -13.90 -3.33
CA SER A 79 -13.53 -15.20 -3.61
C SER A 79 -14.48 -15.68 -2.50
N LYS A 80 -14.26 -15.19 -1.28
CA LYS A 80 -15.12 -15.45 -0.11
C LYS A 80 -16.27 -14.44 -0.01
N LEU A 81 -16.23 -13.41 -0.84
CA LEU A 81 -17.26 -12.39 -0.96
C LEU A 81 -18.05 -12.63 -2.25
N GLY A 82 -19.30 -12.16 -2.28
CA GLY A 82 -20.11 -12.24 -3.51
C GLY A 82 -19.60 -11.28 -4.59
N SER A 83 -20.46 -11.02 -5.57
CA SER A 83 -20.20 -10.10 -6.69
C SER A 83 -20.24 -8.61 -6.33
N ASP A 84 -20.59 -8.25 -5.09
CA ASP A 84 -20.57 -6.89 -4.55
C ASP A 84 -19.70 -6.87 -3.29
N TRP A 85 -18.61 -6.11 -3.33
CA TRP A 85 -17.69 -6.03 -2.20
C TRP A 85 -17.02 -4.67 -2.06
N THR A 86 -16.60 -4.40 -0.85
CA THR A 86 -15.69 -3.29 -0.53
C THR A 86 -14.60 -3.85 0.35
N ILE A 87 -13.37 -3.90 -0.17
CA ILE A 87 -12.21 -4.45 0.51
C ILE A 87 -11.22 -3.32 0.78
N ILE A 88 -10.65 -3.32 1.98
CA ILE A 88 -9.63 -2.34 2.37
C ILE A 88 -8.25 -2.99 2.23
N ALA A 89 -7.34 -2.33 1.52
CA ALA A 89 -5.92 -2.63 1.51
C ALA A 89 -5.19 -1.74 2.53
N SER A 90 -4.41 -2.36 3.43
CA SER A 90 -3.58 -1.65 4.43
C SER A 90 -2.66 -0.58 3.85
N ARG A 91 -2.21 -0.77 2.60
CA ARG A 91 -1.37 0.16 1.85
C ARG A 91 -1.68 0.08 0.38
N SER A 92 -1.44 1.17 -0.34
CA SER A 92 -1.36 1.15 -1.80
C SER A 92 -0.26 0.19 -2.26
N PRO A 93 -0.59 -0.86 -3.03
CA PRO A 93 0.36 -1.87 -3.47
C PRO A 93 1.44 -1.27 -4.38
N ILE A 94 1.07 -0.33 -5.23
CA ILE A 94 2.00 0.33 -6.15
C ILE A 94 3.02 1.19 -5.40
N ILE A 95 2.60 1.92 -4.36
CA ILE A 95 3.53 2.69 -3.51
C ILE A 95 4.46 1.75 -2.76
N SER A 96 3.92 0.65 -2.22
CA SER A 96 4.70 -0.35 -1.50
C SER A 96 5.77 -1.00 -2.38
N CYS A 97 5.44 -1.37 -3.63
CA CYS A 97 6.43 -1.95 -4.56
C CYS A 97 7.62 -1.00 -4.73
N ILE A 98 7.35 0.27 -5.02
CA ILE A 98 8.43 1.24 -5.29
C ILE A 98 9.22 1.56 -4.01
N GLN A 99 8.59 1.47 -2.84
CA GLN A 99 9.25 1.59 -1.54
C GLN A 99 10.30 0.48 -1.34
N PHE A 100 9.96 -0.78 -1.66
CA PHE A 100 10.85 -1.95 -1.52
C PHE A 100 11.89 -2.10 -2.63
N ALA A 101 11.74 -1.39 -3.75
CA ALA A 101 12.68 -1.46 -4.85
C ALA A 101 14.04 -0.83 -4.53
N SER A 102 14.21 -0.06 -3.43
CA SER A 102 15.45 0.59 -2.94
C SER A 102 16.27 1.46 -3.92
N GLN A 103 16.09 1.35 -5.24
CA GLN A 103 16.65 2.18 -6.32
C GLN A 103 15.53 2.82 -7.14
N ASP A 104 15.88 3.87 -7.91
CA ASP A 104 14.97 4.56 -8.82
C ASP A 104 14.55 3.68 -10.00
N VAL A 105 13.54 2.86 -9.73
CA VAL A 105 12.85 2.06 -10.74
C VAL A 105 11.85 2.93 -11.48
N ASN A 106 11.82 2.80 -12.81
CA ASN A 106 10.72 3.35 -13.60
C ASN A 106 9.43 2.64 -13.20
N TRP A 107 8.58 3.31 -12.43
CA TRP A 107 7.37 2.74 -11.85
C TRP A 107 6.19 2.67 -12.83
N LYS A 108 6.24 3.39 -13.96
CA LYS A 108 5.11 3.46 -14.91
C LYS A 108 4.70 2.08 -15.45
N PRO A 109 5.62 1.17 -15.82
CA PRO A 109 5.27 -0.20 -16.18
C PRO A 109 4.61 -0.97 -15.03
N MET A 110 5.06 -0.79 -13.78
CA MET A 110 4.47 -1.43 -12.59
C MET A 110 3.03 -0.94 -12.37
N LEU A 111 2.79 0.35 -12.60
CA LEU A 111 1.46 0.92 -12.52
C LEU A 111 0.52 0.29 -13.57
N ASN A 112 0.98 0.13 -14.81
CA ASN A 112 0.20 -0.52 -15.86
C ASN A 112 -0.08 -1.99 -15.54
N TYR A 113 0.91 -2.68 -14.97
CA TYR A 113 0.76 -4.05 -14.50
C TYR A 113 -0.33 -4.15 -13.42
N TYR A 114 -0.24 -3.31 -12.39
CA TYR A 114 -1.21 -3.22 -11.31
C TYR A 114 -2.64 -2.98 -11.84
N LYS A 115 -2.80 -2.01 -12.73
CA LYS A 115 -4.09 -1.70 -13.38
C LYS A 115 -4.68 -2.91 -14.11
N ARG A 116 -3.85 -3.67 -14.83
CA ARG A 116 -4.30 -4.90 -15.53
C ARG A 116 -4.76 -5.97 -14.54
N ARG A 117 -4.08 -6.13 -13.40
CA ARG A 117 -4.48 -7.09 -12.36
C ARG A 117 -5.80 -6.69 -11.71
N LEU A 118 -5.98 -5.42 -11.35
CA LEU A 118 -7.27 -4.93 -10.84
C LEU A 118 -8.42 -5.17 -11.83
N LYS A 119 -8.19 -4.89 -13.13
CA LYS A 119 -9.18 -5.17 -14.18
C LYS A 119 -9.51 -6.67 -14.27
N HIS A 120 -8.50 -7.53 -14.17
CA HIS A 120 -8.70 -8.98 -14.20
C HIS A 120 -9.54 -9.47 -13.01
N LEU A 121 -9.34 -8.89 -11.82
CA LEU A 121 -10.16 -9.15 -10.62
C LEU A 121 -11.56 -8.51 -10.68
N GLY A 122 -11.82 -7.72 -11.72
CA GLY A 122 -13.09 -7.04 -11.95
C GLY A 122 -13.34 -5.90 -10.97
N VAL A 123 -12.30 -5.19 -10.51
CA VAL A 123 -12.46 -4.02 -9.64
C VAL A 123 -13.06 -2.86 -10.45
N ASP A 124 -14.15 -2.29 -9.94
CA ASP A 124 -14.90 -1.20 -10.60
C ASP A 124 -14.36 0.18 -10.21
N ALA A 125 -13.99 0.35 -8.94
CA ALA A 125 -13.53 1.62 -8.39
C ALA A 125 -12.40 1.42 -7.37
N VAL A 126 -11.49 2.39 -7.34
CA VAL A 126 -10.40 2.48 -6.36
C VAL A 126 -10.54 3.78 -5.59
N LEU A 127 -10.83 3.69 -4.29
CA LEU A 127 -10.83 4.84 -3.40
C LEU A 127 -9.50 4.88 -2.67
N VAL A 128 -8.78 5.98 -2.80
CA VAL A 128 -7.50 6.18 -2.14
C VAL A 128 -7.67 7.13 -0.98
N LEU A 129 -7.37 6.64 0.20
CA LEU A 129 -7.39 7.42 1.42
C LEU A 129 -6.00 7.97 1.64
N ASP A 130 -5.85 9.25 1.33
CA ASP A 130 -4.60 9.95 1.52
C ASP A 130 -4.62 10.62 2.89
N TYR A 131 -3.74 10.14 3.76
CA TYR A 131 -3.38 10.86 4.96
C TYR A 131 -2.57 12.08 4.51
N GLY A 132 -3.26 13.23 4.41
CA GLY A 132 -2.66 14.49 4.00
C GLY A 132 -1.46 14.90 4.89
N ASN A 133 -0.72 15.92 4.45
CA ASN A 133 0.50 16.48 5.07
C ASN A 133 1.31 15.52 5.97
N ASN A 134 2.02 14.64 5.25
CA ASN A 134 3.43 14.27 5.41
C ASN A 134 3.81 13.63 6.76
N ILE A 135 4.07 12.31 6.77
CA ILE A 135 4.76 11.61 7.88
C ILE A 135 5.99 12.37 8.37
N GLN A 136 6.73 13.03 7.46
CA GLN A 136 7.92 13.79 7.83
C GLN A 136 7.61 15.06 8.61
N SER A 137 6.36 15.51 8.64
CA SER A 137 5.93 16.61 9.50
C SER A 137 5.77 16.17 10.96
N ASN A 138 5.70 14.86 11.23
CA ASN A 138 5.59 14.31 12.58
C ASN A 138 6.75 13.33 12.86
N GLU A 139 7.92 13.91 13.13
CA GLU A 139 9.14 13.19 13.50
C GLU A 139 8.92 12.23 14.69
N GLU A 140 8.09 12.62 15.66
CA GLU A 140 7.77 11.78 16.82
C GLU A 140 7.09 10.46 16.42
N ALA A 141 6.16 10.51 15.46
CA ALA A 141 5.47 9.31 14.97
C ALA A 141 6.44 8.32 14.28
N VAL A 142 7.41 8.85 13.52
CA VAL A 142 8.44 8.02 12.86
C VAL A 142 9.39 7.42 13.89
N GLN A 143 9.82 8.19 14.88
CA GLN A 143 10.65 7.70 15.99
C GLN A 143 9.92 6.62 16.81
N MET A 144 8.63 6.81 17.11
CA MET A 144 7.83 5.77 17.77
C MET A 144 7.67 4.52 16.89
N GLY A 145 7.51 4.68 15.58
CA GLY A 145 7.52 3.58 14.62
C GLY A 145 8.81 2.77 14.65
N PHE A 146 9.95 3.47 14.61
CA PHE A 146 11.27 2.87 14.71
C PHE A 146 11.46 2.11 16.03
N LYS A 147 11.11 2.74 17.17
CA LYS A 147 11.15 2.11 18.50
C LYS A 147 10.29 0.84 18.55
N ARG A 148 9.06 0.88 18.02
CA ARG A 148 8.18 -0.31 17.96
C ARG A 148 8.76 -1.41 17.07
N MET A 149 9.32 -1.05 15.92
CA MET A 149 10.01 -2.00 15.04
C MET A 149 11.19 -2.65 15.76
N TRP A 150 12.00 -1.85 16.47
CA TRP A 150 13.13 -2.33 17.27
C TRP A 150 12.69 -3.31 18.36
N VAL A 151 11.63 -2.98 19.12
CA VAL A 151 11.06 -3.84 20.17
C VAL A 151 10.50 -5.16 19.61
N ARG A 152 9.92 -5.17 18.40
CA ARG A 152 9.44 -6.42 17.77
C ARG A 152 10.56 -7.42 17.48
N GLY A 153 11.81 -6.97 17.36
CA GLY A 153 12.96 -7.85 17.37
C GLY A 153 13.16 -8.74 16.14
N ARG A 154 12.62 -8.36 14.98
CA ARG A 154 12.73 -9.17 13.77
C ARG A 154 14.10 -8.97 13.14
N LYS A 155 14.90 -10.04 13.09
CA LYS A 155 16.31 -10.01 12.64
C LYS A 155 16.50 -9.27 11.31
N PHE A 156 15.69 -9.58 10.30
CA PHE A 156 15.73 -8.93 8.99
C PHE A 156 15.36 -7.44 9.02
N GLU A 157 14.42 -7.02 9.89
CA GLU A 157 14.09 -5.60 10.04
C GLU A 157 15.23 -4.84 10.72
N TRP A 158 15.91 -5.47 11.70
CA TRP A 158 17.09 -4.88 12.32
C TRP A 158 18.27 -4.75 11.36
N GLU A 159 18.47 -5.74 10.49
CA GLU A 159 19.52 -5.71 9.46
C GLU A 159 19.26 -4.61 8.44
N ALA A 160 18.03 -4.47 7.94
CA ALA A 160 17.66 -3.42 6.99
C ALA A 160 17.55 -2.02 7.62
N PHE A 161 17.12 -1.93 8.87
CA PHE A 161 16.85 -0.68 9.58
C PHE A 161 17.67 -0.60 10.87
N ASN A 162 18.97 -0.77 10.75
CA ASN A 162 19.90 -0.69 11.86
C ASN A 162 20.06 0.73 12.45
N THR A 163 19.56 1.76 11.75
CA THR A 163 19.52 3.15 12.19
C THR A 163 18.14 3.76 11.98
N TYR A 164 17.81 4.79 12.77
CA TYR A 164 16.59 5.57 12.59
C TYR A 164 16.55 6.24 11.20
N GLU A 165 17.70 6.60 10.66
CA GLU A 165 17.89 7.29 9.39
C GLU A 165 17.62 6.37 8.21
N HIS A 166 18.06 5.10 8.28
CA HIS A 166 17.67 4.08 7.31
C HIS A 166 16.17 3.80 7.36
N TYR A 167 15.59 3.72 8.56
CA TYR A 167 14.15 3.58 8.72
C TYR A 167 13.39 4.78 8.13
N LYS A 168 13.81 6.01 8.47
CA LYS A 168 13.19 7.25 8.00
C LYS A 168 13.23 7.33 6.48
N SER A 169 14.41 7.18 5.88
CA SER A 169 14.60 7.28 4.42
C SER A 169 13.75 6.29 3.62
N PHE A 170 13.54 5.07 4.14
CA PHE A 170 12.63 4.11 3.53
C PHE A 170 11.19 4.62 3.40
N PHE A 171 10.67 5.36 4.40
CA PHE A 171 9.35 6.01 4.30
C PHE A 171 9.38 7.29 3.46
N GLN A 172 10.48 8.05 3.48
CA GLN A 172 10.60 9.27 2.65
C GLN A 172 10.49 8.96 1.16
N ARG A 173 11.07 7.84 0.71
CA ARG A 173 10.97 7.38 -0.68
C ARG A 173 9.52 7.16 -1.11
N ALA A 174 8.71 6.53 -0.25
CA ALA A 174 7.31 6.27 -0.51
C ALA A 174 6.49 7.58 -0.66
N GLU A 175 6.82 8.61 0.12
CA GLU A 175 6.18 9.93 0.02
C GLU A 175 6.55 10.67 -1.27
N GLN A 176 7.83 10.68 -1.65
CA GLN A 176 8.32 11.42 -2.83
C GLN A 176 7.62 11.01 -4.12
N ILE A 177 7.35 9.72 -4.28
CA ILE A 177 6.70 9.14 -5.45
C ILE A 177 5.17 9.17 -5.38
N LYS A 178 4.61 9.39 -4.18
CA LYS A 178 3.18 9.23 -3.90
C LYS A 178 2.35 10.13 -4.80
N SER A 179 2.68 11.42 -4.82
CA SER A 179 1.97 12.43 -5.61
C SER A 179 1.98 12.08 -7.10
N ASP A 180 3.13 11.66 -7.64
CA ASP A 180 3.25 11.32 -9.05
C ASP A 180 2.40 10.09 -9.44
N VAL A 181 2.39 9.06 -8.60
CA VAL A 181 1.59 7.85 -8.82
C VAL A 181 0.09 8.15 -8.69
N VAL A 182 -0.30 8.94 -7.70
CA VAL A 182 -1.69 9.39 -7.49
C VAL A 182 -2.19 10.19 -8.69
N GLU A 183 -1.41 11.15 -9.16
CA GLU A 183 -1.78 11.98 -10.31
C GLU A 183 -1.87 11.13 -11.59
N ALA A 184 -0.98 10.16 -11.77
CA ALA A 184 -1.06 9.22 -12.89
C ALA A 184 -2.25 8.25 -12.81
N MET A 185 -2.75 7.96 -11.60
CA MET A 185 -3.97 7.18 -11.39
C MET A 185 -5.23 8.01 -11.64
N LYS A 186 -5.27 9.26 -11.17
CA LYS A 186 -6.40 10.20 -11.42
C LYS A 186 -6.62 10.50 -12.89
N LYS A 187 -5.53 10.65 -13.66
CA LYS A 187 -5.60 10.95 -15.10
C LYS A 187 -6.01 9.75 -15.95
N ASP A 188 -6.01 8.55 -15.37
CA ASP A 188 -6.37 7.33 -16.07
C ASP A 188 -7.90 7.10 -16.02
N LYS A 189 -8.46 6.57 -17.11
CA LYS A 189 -9.90 6.26 -17.25
C LYS A 189 -10.23 4.82 -16.86
N PHE A 190 -9.25 4.01 -16.48
CA PHE A 190 -9.43 2.56 -16.27
C PHE A 190 -10.39 2.20 -15.12
N PHE A 191 -10.46 3.01 -14.06
CA PHE A 191 -11.38 2.84 -12.93
C PHE A 191 -11.65 4.19 -12.28
N HIS A 192 -12.76 4.29 -11.55
CA HIS A 192 -13.06 5.51 -10.79
C HIS A 192 -12.06 5.64 -9.65
N TYR A 193 -11.09 6.55 -9.83
CA TYR A 193 -10.08 6.86 -8.83
C TYR A 193 -10.46 8.12 -8.07
N LYS A 194 -10.53 8.04 -6.74
CA LYS A 194 -10.83 9.19 -5.89
C LYS A 194 -9.89 9.24 -4.70
N GLU A 195 -9.22 10.37 -4.56
CA GLU A 195 -8.46 10.70 -3.35
C GLU A 195 -9.41 11.30 -2.30
N VAL A 196 -9.29 10.84 -1.06
CA VAL A 196 -10.05 11.32 0.09
C VAL A 196 -9.04 11.71 1.18
N PRO A 197 -9.00 12.99 1.59
CA PRO A 197 -8.18 13.42 2.72
C PRO A 197 -8.58 12.72 4.02
N PHE A 198 -7.59 12.36 4.84
CA PHE A 198 -7.79 11.64 6.10
C PHE A 198 -6.87 12.18 7.21
N ASP A 199 -7.38 12.33 8.44
CA ASP A 199 -6.74 13.06 9.55
C ASP A 199 -6.79 12.26 10.86
N GLY A 200 -6.32 11.00 10.80
CA GLY A 200 -6.08 10.19 11.99
C GLY A 200 -7.31 9.52 12.62
N PHE A 201 -8.31 9.14 11.82
CA PHE A 201 -9.55 8.46 12.26
C PHE A 201 -10.48 9.33 13.08
N ARG A 202 -10.50 10.63 12.81
CA ARG A 202 -11.54 11.48 13.39
C ARG A 202 -12.90 11.03 12.84
N GLU A 203 -13.95 11.21 13.62
CA GLU A 203 -15.31 10.81 13.21
C GLU A 203 -15.69 11.37 11.84
N LYS A 204 -15.31 12.63 11.56
CA LYS A 204 -15.47 13.26 10.24
C LYS A 204 -14.83 12.45 9.10
N ASP A 205 -13.66 11.85 9.33
CA ASP A 205 -12.91 11.11 8.31
C ASP A 205 -13.64 9.80 7.98
N LEU A 206 -14.17 9.14 9.01
CA LEU A 206 -14.96 7.92 8.88
C LEU A 206 -16.27 8.18 8.13
N VAL A 207 -16.96 9.28 8.46
CA VAL A 207 -18.20 9.69 7.80
C VAL A 207 -17.94 9.98 6.32
N ASN A 208 -16.96 10.84 6.01
CA ASN A 208 -16.63 11.21 4.64
C ASN A 208 -16.27 9.99 3.78
N ALA A 209 -15.44 9.08 4.29
CA ALA A 209 -15.07 7.87 3.55
C ALA A 209 -16.26 6.92 3.35
N LYS A 210 -17.15 6.76 4.34
CA LYS A 210 -18.38 5.96 4.20
C LYS A 210 -19.34 6.57 3.17
N GLU A 211 -19.50 7.89 3.18
CA GLU A 211 -20.30 8.61 2.19
C GLU A 211 -19.74 8.43 0.77
N TYR A 212 -18.42 8.53 0.61
CA TYR A 212 -17.80 8.30 -0.70
C TYR A 212 -17.99 6.87 -1.20
N ILE A 213 -17.81 5.86 -0.34
CA ILE A 213 -18.11 4.47 -0.69
C ILE A 213 -19.57 4.34 -1.14
N ALA A 214 -20.52 4.92 -0.38
CA ALA A 214 -21.95 4.84 -0.70
C ALA A 214 -22.29 5.54 -2.03
N MET A 215 -21.79 6.76 -2.24
CA MET A 215 -21.96 7.51 -3.48
C MET A 215 -21.37 6.77 -4.68
N THR A 216 -20.17 6.20 -4.55
CA THR A 216 -19.57 5.39 -5.61
C THR A 216 -20.46 4.22 -5.94
N LYS A 217 -21.02 3.50 -4.96
CA LYS A 217 -21.95 2.40 -5.25
C LYS A 217 -23.22 2.86 -5.97
N LEU A 218 -23.73 4.05 -5.69
CA LEU A 218 -24.90 4.61 -6.37
C LEU A 218 -24.62 4.96 -7.83
N ASN A 219 -23.44 5.51 -8.13
CA ASN A 219 -23.05 5.92 -9.49
C ASN A 219 -22.85 4.73 -10.46
N PHE A 220 -22.76 3.50 -9.95
CA PHE A 220 -22.59 2.27 -10.72
C PHE A 220 -23.87 1.41 -10.76
N LYS A 221 -24.99 1.90 -10.21
CA LYS A 221 -26.32 1.28 -10.36
C LYS A 221 -27.06 1.91 -11.53
#